data_AF-A0A7X3RP11-F1
#
_entry.id   AF-A0A7X3RP11-F1
#
_cell.length_a   1.000
_cell.length_b   1.000
_cell.length_c   1.000
_cell.angle_alpha   90.00
_cell.angle_beta   90.00
_cell.angle_gamma   90.00
#
_symmetry.space_group_name_H-M   'P 1'
#
loop_
_entity.id
_entity.type
_entity.pdbx_description
1 polymer ?
#
loop_
_entity_poly.entity_id
_entity_poly.type
_entity_poly.pdbx_seq_one_letter_code
_entity_poly.pdbx_strand_id
1 'polypeptide(L)'
;MFFERRQPLWVAALGIALTSSVLIVNAGARSTTLSLIGSGIGAVLLLFAHARGRRRIKPALAWMLALVALALLGGVALDSNADIIVQTSTRVLCGVIWILWLGTQVDWASLRQLLLWLRIPEGVVASLDHALMHGVLTQREWVQRRDAARLRLGSPRLPLAAWGPLLGEGALHAFARLERAEENALLRGASCEDVRTHDGVHLDAIDVERSGQLVLEQLELRLARAEWLLVCGPSGAGKTSLLRLLAGLDGPAQGTMTRLGNHVSPDATLRARLHGRVALLDQNPEHHFIASTVAEDIAWGLLCRGVEAGEAQCRSREVAMALRIDHLLERPCHQLSFGEQRRVALAGLLVLEPALLLLDEPTAGLDPVAAHELRTLVVESVRRTSATCVWATHCLHSLPPQATRVVLLRDRRLLFDGSTAEGLSKPWLIRAGLAV
;
A
#
# COMPACT_ATOMS: atom_id res chain seq x y z
N MET A 1 19.76 -9.37 13.05
CA MET A 1 20.31 -10.74 13.23
C MET A 1 19.35 -11.68 13.97
N PHE A 2 18.14 -11.25 14.39
CA PHE A 2 17.30 -11.96 15.37
C PHE A 2 15.92 -12.44 14.89
N PHE A 3 15.56 -12.21 13.63
CA PHE A 3 14.20 -12.46 13.13
C PHE A 3 13.92 -13.92 12.68
N GLU A 4 14.81 -14.87 13.00
CA GLU A 4 14.83 -16.19 12.35
C GLU A 4 14.14 -17.33 13.13
N ARG A 5 13.60 -17.13 14.34
CA ARG A 5 12.97 -18.23 15.10
C ARG A 5 11.67 -17.86 15.82
N ARG A 6 10.57 -18.46 15.38
CA ARG A 6 9.25 -18.47 16.05
C ARG A 6 9.38 -18.85 17.54
N GLN A 7 8.77 -18.07 18.43
CA GLN A 7 8.77 -18.34 19.88
C GLN A 7 7.48 -19.05 20.31
N PRO A 8 7.49 -19.80 21.43
CA PRO A 8 6.28 -20.44 21.95
C PRO A 8 5.23 -19.43 22.45
N LEU A 9 3.96 -19.74 22.21
CA LEU A 9 2.76 -18.90 22.43
C LEU A 9 2.69 -18.20 23.80
N TRP A 10 3.21 -18.79 24.88
CA TRP A 10 3.21 -18.16 26.21
C TRP A 10 4.14 -16.93 26.30
N VAL A 11 5.20 -16.87 25.49
CA VAL A 11 6.08 -15.68 25.39
C VAL A 11 5.35 -14.55 24.67
N ALA A 12 4.53 -14.90 23.67
CA ALA A 12 3.65 -13.95 22.98
C ALA A 12 2.55 -13.44 23.92
N ALA A 13 1.88 -14.33 24.66
CA ALA A 13 0.84 -13.98 25.64
C ALA A 13 1.37 -13.09 26.78
N LEU A 14 2.59 -13.36 27.26
CA LEU A 14 3.27 -12.51 28.24
C LEU A 14 3.55 -11.11 27.65
N GLY A 15 4.02 -11.06 26.39
CA GLY A 15 4.22 -9.82 25.65
C GLY A 15 2.93 -9.01 25.50
N ILE A 16 1.85 -9.66 25.08
CA ILE A 16 0.51 -9.07 24.88
C ILE A 16 -0.08 -8.55 26.19
N ALA A 17 0.06 -9.29 27.30
CA ALA A 17 -0.43 -8.87 28.62
C ALA A 17 0.33 -7.64 29.15
N LEU A 18 1.66 -7.61 28.96
CA LEU A 18 2.51 -6.46 29.30
C LEU A 18 2.17 -5.24 28.42
N THR A 19 1.91 -5.41 27.13
CA THR A 19 1.54 -4.29 26.23
C THR A 19 0.11 -3.82 26.34
N SER A 20 -0.86 -4.70 26.63
CA SER A 20 -2.24 -4.28 26.93
C SER A 20 -2.22 -3.36 28.14
N SER A 21 -1.39 -3.68 29.13
CA SER A 21 -1.15 -2.83 30.30
C SER A 21 -0.51 -1.47 29.95
N VAL A 22 0.41 -1.42 28.98
CA VAL A 22 1.06 -0.16 28.54
C VAL A 22 0.18 0.67 27.60
N LEU A 23 -0.61 0.04 26.73
CA LEU A 23 -1.54 0.70 25.81
C LEU A 23 -2.79 1.24 26.53
N ILE A 24 -3.36 0.48 27.47
CA ILE A 24 -4.47 0.94 28.35
C ILE A 24 -4.02 2.15 29.19
N VAL A 25 -2.75 2.20 29.59
CA VAL A 25 -2.16 3.34 30.30
C VAL A 25 -1.92 4.54 29.37
N ASN A 26 -1.51 4.32 28.12
CA ASN A 26 -1.24 5.38 27.14
C ASN A 26 -2.49 5.97 26.47
N ALA A 27 -3.62 5.25 26.45
CA ALA A 27 -4.85 5.70 25.77
C ALA A 27 -5.70 6.69 26.58
N GLY A 28 -5.32 7.06 27.83
CA GLY A 28 -6.06 8.09 28.56
C GLY A 28 -5.76 8.30 30.05
N ALA A 29 -4.78 7.61 30.65
CA ALA A 29 -4.55 7.77 32.09
C ALA A 29 -3.67 9.00 32.38
N ARG A 30 -4.26 10.06 32.97
CA ARG A 30 -3.53 11.19 33.56
C ARG A 30 -2.76 10.82 34.86
N SER A 31 -2.86 9.58 35.35
CA SER A 31 -2.20 9.17 36.61
C SER A 31 -1.22 8.02 36.45
N THR A 32 -0.04 8.20 37.06
CA THR A 32 1.07 7.25 37.20
C THR A 32 0.70 5.94 37.90
N THR A 33 -0.44 5.90 38.61
CA THR A 33 -0.91 4.78 39.43
C THR A 33 -1.35 3.56 38.62
N LEU A 34 -1.98 3.75 37.46
CA LEU A 34 -2.40 2.64 36.57
C LEU A 34 -1.20 1.98 35.86
N SER A 35 -0.15 2.76 35.58
CA SER A 35 1.13 2.26 35.04
C SER A 35 1.83 1.30 36.01
N LEU A 36 1.79 1.62 37.31
CA LEU A 36 2.33 0.78 38.38
C LEU A 36 1.58 -0.55 38.54
N ILE A 37 0.25 -0.54 38.40
CA ILE A 37 -0.59 -1.75 38.52
C ILE A 37 -0.36 -2.70 37.33
N GLY A 38 -0.33 -2.17 36.10
CA GLY A 38 -0.02 -2.94 34.89
C GLY A 38 1.39 -3.57 34.92
N SER A 39 2.35 -2.81 35.45
CA SER A 39 3.73 -3.28 35.66
C SER A 39 3.83 -4.35 36.75
N GLY A 40 3.03 -4.24 37.81
CA GLY A 40 2.92 -5.25 38.87
C GLY A 40 2.39 -6.59 38.36
N ILE A 41 1.38 -6.58 37.49
CA ILE A 41 0.82 -7.79 36.88
C ILE A 41 1.87 -8.46 35.96
N GLY A 42 2.59 -7.66 35.16
CA GLY A 42 3.69 -8.14 34.33
C GLY A 42 4.83 -8.78 35.14
N ALA A 43 5.21 -8.16 36.27
CA ALA A 43 6.23 -8.68 37.18
C ALA A 43 5.80 -9.98 37.90
N VAL A 44 4.53 -10.08 38.30
CA VAL A 44 3.97 -11.30 38.91
C VAL A 44 3.93 -12.46 37.91
N LEU A 45 3.55 -12.21 36.66
CA LEU A 45 3.57 -13.22 35.59
C LEU A 45 5.01 -13.66 35.24
N LEU A 46 5.98 -12.74 35.30
CA LEU A 46 7.41 -13.03 35.16
C LEU A 46 7.96 -13.90 36.30
N LEU A 47 7.60 -13.59 37.55
CA LEU A 47 7.95 -14.39 38.73
C LEU A 47 7.34 -15.79 38.65
N PHE A 48 6.08 -15.90 38.21
CA PHE A 48 5.41 -17.19 38.02
C PHE A 48 6.04 -18.03 36.89
N ALA A 49 6.48 -17.39 35.80
CA ALA A 49 7.21 -18.04 34.71
C ALA A 49 8.64 -18.46 35.09
N HIS A 50 9.31 -17.69 35.96
CA HIS A 50 10.63 -18.02 36.50
C HIS A 50 10.56 -19.17 37.53
N ALA A 51 9.54 -19.16 38.39
CA ALA A 51 9.29 -20.20 39.40
C ALA A 51 9.05 -21.59 38.78
N ARG A 52 8.58 -21.67 37.52
CA ARG A 52 8.47 -22.93 36.74
C ARG A 52 9.78 -23.40 36.09
N GLY A 53 10.94 -22.89 36.50
CA GLY A 53 12.24 -23.54 36.26
C GLY A 53 12.97 -23.22 34.94
N ARG A 54 12.59 -22.17 34.21
CA ARG A 54 13.31 -21.77 32.98
C ARG A 54 14.51 -20.86 33.31
N ARG A 55 15.66 -21.47 33.57
CA ARG A 55 16.91 -20.82 34.05
C ARG A 55 17.71 -19.96 33.05
N ARG A 56 17.18 -19.57 31.89
CA ARG A 56 17.88 -18.61 31.00
C ARG A 56 16.90 -17.57 30.47
N ILE A 57 17.10 -16.33 30.90
CA ILE A 57 16.49 -15.15 30.29
C ILE A 57 16.99 -15.09 28.84
N LYS A 58 16.12 -15.42 27.87
CA LYS A 58 16.47 -15.34 26.44
C LYS A 58 16.70 -13.86 26.07
N PRO A 59 17.61 -13.53 25.14
CA PRO A 59 17.87 -12.15 24.70
C PRO A 59 16.62 -11.39 24.24
N ALA A 60 15.60 -12.08 23.73
CA ALA A 60 14.30 -11.48 23.42
C ALA A 60 13.59 -10.87 24.66
N LEU A 61 13.73 -11.49 25.84
CA LEU A 61 13.17 -11.00 27.10
C LEU A 61 13.96 -9.77 27.61
N ALA A 62 15.27 -9.74 27.43
CA ALA A 62 16.11 -8.59 27.79
C ALA A 62 15.80 -7.36 26.94
N TRP A 63 15.57 -7.54 25.64
CA TRP A 63 15.14 -6.46 24.75
C TRP A 63 13.69 -6.04 24.98
N MET A 64 12.79 -6.97 25.33
CA MET A 64 11.43 -6.63 25.76
C MET A 64 11.45 -5.76 27.02
N LEU A 65 12.28 -6.11 28.00
CA LEU A 65 12.52 -5.29 29.19
C LEU A 65 13.14 -3.93 28.85
N ALA A 66 14.04 -3.85 27.87
CA ALA A 66 14.63 -2.60 27.40
C ALA A 66 13.62 -1.69 26.68
N LEU A 67 12.74 -2.25 25.84
CA LEU A 67 11.68 -1.52 25.15
C LEU A 67 10.59 -1.06 26.13
N VAL A 68 10.24 -1.89 27.12
CA VAL A 68 9.35 -1.50 28.22
C VAL A 68 10.00 -0.41 29.06
N ALA A 69 11.30 -0.50 29.37
CA ALA A 69 12.04 0.54 30.07
C ALA A 69 12.11 1.86 29.28
N LEU A 70 12.31 1.82 27.96
CA LEU A 70 12.26 2.98 27.07
C LEU A 70 10.85 3.60 26.99
N ALA A 71 9.81 2.76 26.94
CA ALA A 71 8.42 3.23 26.99
C ALA A 71 8.06 3.87 28.35
N LEU A 72 8.59 3.33 29.45
CA LEU A 72 8.47 3.88 30.80
C LEU A 72 9.25 5.20 30.96
N LEU A 73 10.46 5.29 30.39
CA LEU A 73 11.25 6.54 30.34
C LEU A 73 10.52 7.62 29.54
N GLY A 74 9.84 7.25 28.45
CA GLY A 74 8.96 8.14 27.70
C GLY A 74 7.67 8.53 28.44
N GLY A 75 7.38 7.93 29.61
CA GLY A 75 6.26 8.24 30.51
C GLY A 75 6.60 9.22 31.63
N VAL A 76 7.87 9.63 31.77
CA VAL A 76 8.29 10.68 32.71
C VAL A 76 7.85 12.02 32.16
N ALA A 77 6.99 12.76 32.86
CA ALA A 77 6.65 14.13 32.45
C ALA A 77 7.92 14.99 32.46
N LEU A 78 8.22 15.65 31.34
CA LEU A 78 9.31 16.61 31.20
C LEU A 78 8.68 17.95 30.79
N ASP A 79 9.11 19.03 31.43
CA ASP A 79 8.40 20.32 31.45
C ASP A 79 8.50 21.16 30.16
N SER A 80 9.12 20.67 29.08
CA SER A 80 9.32 21.45 27.84
C SER A 80 8.55 20.92 26.62
N ASN A 81 8.13 21.84 25.73
CA ASN A 81 7.46 21.48 24.47
C ASN A 81 8.35 20.64 23.52
N ALA A 82 9.67 20.78 23.59
CA ALA A 82 10.60 19.94 22.83
C ALA A 82 10.57 18.49 23.36
N ASP A 83 10.42 18.32 24.68
CA ASP A 83 10.36 17.00 25.31
C ASP A 83 9.04 16.27 25.01
N ILE A 84 7.93 16.99 24.80
CA ILE A 84 6.66 16.40 24.36
C ILE A 84 6.81 15.77 22.96
N ILE A 85 7.49 16.45 22.03
CA ILE A 85 7.75 15.93 20.68
C ILE A 85 8.66 14.71 20.75
N VAL A 86 9.72 14.77 21.56
CA VAL A 86 10.65 13.64 21.76
C VAL A 86 9.94 12.45 22.39
N GLN A 87 9.07 12.65 23.38
CA GLN A 87 8.29 11.59 24.03
C GLN A 87 7.30 10.94 23.07
N THR A 88 6.55 11.74 22.33
CA THR A 88 5.57 11.25 21.35
C THR A 88 6.27 10.46 20.25
N SER A 89 7.40 10.98 19.74
CA SER A 89 8.22 10.30 18.74
C SER A 89 8.80 8.99 19.26
N THR A 90 9.31 8.97 20.51
CA THR A 90 9.86 7.75 21.14
C THR A 90 8.79 6.69 21.35
N ARG A 91 7.57 7.07 21.73
CA ARG A 91 6.42 6.16 21.90
C ARG A 91 5.97 5.56 20.58
N VAL A 92 5.85 6.37 19.52
CA VAL A 92 5.52 5.90 18.17
C VAL A 92 6.61 4.95 17.66
N LEU A 93 7.89 5.31 17.83
CA LEU A 93 9.02 4.46 17.42
C LEU A 93 9.01 3.11 18.14
N CYS A 94 8.75 3.09 19.46
CA CYS A 94 8.64 1.86 20.23
C CYS A 94 7.45 1.01 19.77
N GLY A 95 6.30 1.62 19.49
CA GLY A 95 5.13 0.93 18.93
C GLY A 95 5.42 0.29 17.58
N VAL A 96 6.08 1.02 16.68
CA VAL A 96 6.48 0.52 15.35
C VAL A 96 7.49 -0.62 15.47
N ILE A 97 8.55 -0.46 16.26
CA ILE A 97 9.55 -1.51 16.51
C ILE A 97 8.90 -2.76 17.10
N TRP A 98 7.87 -2.59 17.93
CA TRP A 98 7.15 -3.68 18.55
C TRP A 98 6.21 -4.42 17.58
N ILE A 99 5.48 -3.70 16.72
CA ILE A 99 4.66 -4.30 15.65
C ILE A 99 5.53 -5.10 14.68
N LEU A 100 6.69 -4.54 14.30
CA LEU A 100 7.70 -5.22 13.48
C LEU A 100 8.21 -6.50 14.16
N TRP A 101 8.45 -6.44 15.48
CA TRP A 101 8.88 -7.61 16.24
C TRP A 101 7.78 -8.66 16.35
N LEU A 102 6.56 -8.28 16.75
CA LEU A 102 5.43 -9.19 16.98
C LEU A 102 5.05 -9.97 15.72
N GLY A 103 5.02 -9.29 14.56
CA GLY A 103 4.66 -9.89 13.27
C GLY A 103 5.59 -11.04 12.83
N THR A 104 6.76 -11.20 13.46
CA THR A 104 7.68 -12.31 13.15
C THR A 104 7.70 -13.42 14.16
N GLN A 105 7.36 -13.11 15.42
CA GLN A 105 7.54 -14.05 16.51
C GLN A 105 6.27 -14.82 16.80
N VAL A 106 5.12 -14.27 16.43
CA VAL A 106 3.80 -14.79 16.77
C VAL A 106 3.10 -15.34 15.53
N ASP A 107 2.51 -16.52 15.67
CA ASP A 107 1.57 -17.01 14.67
C ASP A 107 0.29 -16.17 14.75
N TRP A 108 0.16 -15.25 13.79
CA TRP A 108 -0.89 -14.26 13.82
C TRP A 108 -2.28 -14.87 13.69
N ALA A 109 -2.45 -15.97 12.95
CA ALA A 109 -3.73 -16.66 12.86
C ALA A 109 -4.22 -17.13 14.24
N SER A 110 -3.31 -17.73 15.03
CA SER A 110 -3.58 -18.12 16.41
C SER A 110 -3.88 -16.92 17.32
N LEU A 111 -3.16 -15.81 17.14
CA LEU A 111 -3.39 -14.60 17.93
C LEU A 111 -4.73 -13.93 17.59
N ARG A 112 -5.10 -13.85 16.32
CA ARG A 112 -6.40 -13.34 15.86
C ARG A 112 -7.55 -14.15 16.46
N GLN A 113 -7.48 -15.47 16.40
CA GLN A 113 -8.47 -16.35 17.03
C GLN A 113 -8.57 -16.11 18.54
N LEU A 114 -7.44 -15.93 19.22
CA LEU A 114 -7.41 -15.63 20.65
C LEU A 114 -8.03 -14.26 20.96
N LEU A 115 -7.75 -13.22 20.17
CA LEU A 115 -8.34 -11.88 20.35
C LEU A 115 -9.85 -11.89 20.15
N LEU A 116 -10.32 -12.60 19.12
CA LEU A 116 -11.75 -12.78 18.86
C LEU A 116 -12.41 -13.62 19.98
N TRP A 117 -11.74 -14.66 20.46
CA TRP A 117 -12.20 -15.46 21.61
C TRP A 117 -12.31 -14.61 22.89
N LEU A 118 -11.40 -13.66 23.08
CA LEU A 118 -11.44 -12.66 24.16
C LEU A 118 -12.49 -11.57 23.95
N ARG A 119 -13.32 -11.65 22.89
CA ARG A 119 -14.35 -10.66 22.52
C ARG A 119 -13.81 -9.24 22.34
N ILE A 120 -12.57 -9.10 21.89
CA ILE A 120 -12.05 -7.81 21.44
C ILE A 120 -12.86 -7.36 20.21
N PRO A 121 -13.27 -6.07 20.13
CA PRO A 121 -14.05 -5.59 19.00
C PRO A 121 -13.36 -5.85 17.66
N GLU A 122 -14.10 -6.32 16.66
CA GLU A 122 -13.57 -6.68 15.34
C GLU A 122 -12.80 -5.52 14.68
N GLY A 123 -13.26 -4.27 14.85
CA GLY A 123 -12.54 -3.10 14.33
C GLY A 123 -11.13 -2.93 14.90
N VAL A 124 -10.93 -3.29 16.18
CA VAL A 124 -9.61 -3.27 16.83
C VAL A 124 -8.74 -4.41 16.30
N VAL A 125 -9.32 -5.61 16.15
CA VAL A 125 -8.62 -6.77 15.57
C VAL A 125 -8.20 -6.48 14.13
N ALA A 126 -9.06 -5.88 13.31
CA ALA A 126 -8.79 -5.50 11.93
C ALA A 126 -7.69 -4.42 11.82
N SER A 127 -7.66 -3.47 12.76
CA SER A 127 -6.59 -2.47 12.83
C SER A 127 -5.24 -3.10 13.17
N LEU A 128 -5.22 -4.10 14.07
CA LEU A 128 -4.03 -4.88 14.38
C LEU A 128 -3.59 -5.77 13.21
N ASP A 129 -4.54 -6.41 12.53
CA ASP A 129 -4.32 -7.20 11.30
C ASP A 129 -3.55 -6.34 10.26
N HIS A 130 -4.07 -5.14 9.99
CA HIS A 130 -3.50 -4.18 9.05
C HIS A 130 -2.09 -3.72 9.46
N ALA A 131 -1.93 -3.33 10.74
CA ALA A 131 -0.64 -2.89 11.27
C ALA A 131 0.45 -3.96 11.17
N LEU A 132 0.10 -5.22 11.50
CA LEU A 132 1.04 -6.34 11.44
C LEU A 132 1.40 -6.73 10.01
N MET A 133 0.45 -6.70 9.09
CA MET A 133 0.72 -6.91 7.67
C MET A 133 1.79 -5.93 7.17
N HIS A 134 1.58 -4.62 7.38
CA HIS A 134 2.57 -3.61 6.97
C HIS A 134 3.89 -3.74 7.74
N GLY A 135 3.85 -4.14 9.01
CA GLY A 135 5.06 -4.46 9.76
C GLY A 135 5.89 -5.58 9.10
N VAL A 136 5.26 -6.70 8.77
CA VAL A 136 5.94 -7.83 8.11
C VAL A 136 6.54 -7.41 6.76
N LEU A 137 5.80 -6.63 5.98
CA LEU A 137 6.28 -6.15 4.68
C LEU A 137 7.46 -5.17 4.82
N THR A 138 7.41 -4.22 5.77
CA THR A 138 8.55 -3.31 6.06
C THR A 138 9.80 -4.10 6.43
N GLN A 139 9.65 -5.14 7.24
CA GLN A 139 10.80 -5.94 7.64
C GLN A 139 11.40 -6.72 6.47
N ARG A 140 10.57 -7.30 5.59
CA ARG A 140 11.06 -7.95 4.37
C ARG A 140 11.89 -6.99 3.53
N GLU A 141 11.41 -5.75 3.38
CA GLU A 141 12.13 -4.72 2.65
C GLU A 141 13.48 -4.41 3.31
N TRP A 142 13.54 -4.25 4.63
CA TRP A 142 14.80 -4.05 5.36
C TRP A 142 15.77 -5.21 5.18
N VAL A 143 15.29 -6.46 5.16
CA VAL A 143 16.12 -7.64 4.91
C VAL A 143 16.67 -7.62 3.48
N GLN A 144 15.83 -7.36 2.48
CA GLN A 144 16.26 -7.26 1.08
C GLN A 144 17.28 -6.14 0.88
N ARG A 145 17.03 -4.95 1.43
CA ARG A 145 17.97 -3.81 1.39
C ARG A 145 19.29 -4.12 2.07
N ARG A 146 19.25 -4.80 3.22
CA ARG A 146 20.45 -5.26 3.93
C ARG A 146 21.27 -6.21 3.09
N ASP A 147 20.63 -7.19 2.47
CA ASP A 147 21.32 -8.20 1.68
C ASP A 147 21.85 -7.60 0.36
N ALA A 148 21.11 -6.69 -0.27
CA ALA A 148 21.61 -5.89 -1.39
C ALA A 148 22.81 -5.01 -1.01
N ALA A 149 22.78 -4.35 0.15
CA ALA A 149 23.89 -3.54 0.65
C ALA A 149 25.13 -4.40 0.93
N ARG A 150 24.97 -5.61 1.47
CA ARG A 150 26.06 -6.57 1.67
C ARG A 150 26.72 -6.97 0.35
N LEU A 151 25.90 -7.25 -0.68
CA LEU A 151 26.39 -7.58 -2.01
C LEU A 151 27.15 -6.41 -2.64
N ARG A 152 26.63 -5.18 -2.55
CA ARG A 152 27.30 -3.97 -3.06
C ARG A 152 28.64 -3.70 -2.38
N LEU A 153 28.72 -3.91 -1.07
CA LEU A 153 29.94 -3.67 -0.27
C LEU A 153 30.90 -4.87 -0.26
N GLY A 154 30.52 -6.01 -0.85
CA GLY A 154 31.32 -7.24 -0.82
C GLY A 154 31.61 -7.77 0.59
N SER A 155 30.82 -7.36 1.60
CA SER A 155 31.07 -7.68 3.00
C SER A 155 29.89 -8.42 3.64
N PRO A 156 30.12 -9.53 4.37
CA PRO A 156 29.06 -10.24 5.10
C PRO A 156 28.50 -9.42 6.28
N ARG A 157 29.26 -8.43 6.77
CA ARG A 157 28.84 -7.52 7.85
C ARG A 157 28.77 -6.10 7.34
N LEU A 158 27.62 -5.46 7.56
CA LEU A 158 27.45 -4.04 7.26
C LEU A 158 28.15 -3.20 8.33
N PRO A 159 28.96 -2.20 7.94
CA PRO A 159 29.51 -1.22 8.89
C PRO A 159 28.37 -0.44 9.55
N LEU A 160 28.58 0.04 10.78
CA LEU A 160 27.56 0.79 11.54
C LEU A 160 26.98 1.97 10.74
N ALA A 161 27.83 2.67 9.97
CA ALA A 161 27.43 3.79 9.13
C ALA A 161 26.41 3.42 8.03
N ALA A 162 26.39 2.17 7.56
CA ALA A 162 25.45 1.72 6.53
C ALA A 162 24.03 1.45 7.09
N TRP A 163 23.87 1.32 8.41
CA TRP A 163 22.57 1.03 9.03
C TRP A 163 21.65 2.24 9.08
N GLY A 164 22.19 3.45 9.25
CA GLY A 164 21.41 4.69 9.30
C GLY A 164 20.57 4.90 8.03
N PRO A 165 21.20 4.97 6.84
CA PRO A 165 20.49 5.11 5.57
C PRO A 165 19.53 3.95 5.29
N LEU A 166 19.94 2.71 5.60
CA LEU A 166 19.12 1.52 5.37
C LEU A 166 17.82 1.56 6.17
N LEU A 167 17.89 1.89 7.47
CA LEU A 167 16.72 1.98 8.33
C LEU A 167 15.89 3.22 7.99
N GLY A 168 16.53 4.37 7.74
CA GLY A 168 15.85 5.62 7.39
C GLY A 168 15.08 5.52 6.08
N GLU A 169 15.71 5.06 5.00
CA GLU A 169 15.05 4.89 3.70
C GLU A 169 13.93 3.84 3.76
N GLY A 170 14.15 2.73 4.47
CA GLY A 170 13.11 1.72 4.62
C GLY A 170 11.92 2.20 5.46
N ALA A 171 12.13 3.08 6.44
CA ALA A 171 11.04 3.73 7.16
C ALA A 171 10.27 4.69 6.24
N LEU A 172 10.96 5.53 5.46
CA LEU A 172 10.34 6.42 4.47
C LEU A 172 9.49 5.64 3.45
N HIS A 173 10.00 4.51 2.97
CA HIS A 173 9.26 3.62 2.07
C HIS A 173 8.01 3.02 2.74
N ALA A 174 8.12 2.61 4.00
CA ALA A 174 6.97 2.10 4.75
C ALA A 174 5.88 3.17 4.92
N PHE A 175 6.26 4.42 5.24
CA PHE A 175 5.31 5.54 5.31
C PHE A 175 4.69 5.84 3.95
N ALA A 176 5.49 5.89 2.89
CA ALA A 176 4.98 6.08 1.54
C ALA A 176 3.99 4.98 1.15
N ARG A 177 4.27 3.71 1.50
CA ARG A 177 3.32 2.61 1.25
C ARG A 177 2.01 2.80 2.02
N LEU A 178 2.05 3.22 3.28
CA LEU A 178 0.84 3.47 4.07
C LEU A 178 0.01 4.60 3.47
N GLU A 179 0.65 5.71 3.09
CA GLU A 179 0.00 6.81 2.39
C GLU A 179 -0.67 6.34 1.10
N ARG A 180 0.01 5.49 0.31
CA ARG A 180 -0.59 4.89 -0.91
C ARG A 180 -1.71 3.90 -0.61
N ALA A 181 -1.63 3.13 0.47
CA ALA A 181 -2.70 2.25 0.90
C ALA A 181 -3.96 3.04 1.30
N GLU A 182 -3.79 4.19 1.97
CA GLU A 182 -4.89 5.09 2.30
C GLU A 182 -5.52 5.72 1.04
N GLU A 183 -4.71 6.18 0.08
CA GLU A 183 -5.21 6.68 -1.20
C GLU A 183 -6.01 5.61 -1.96
N ASN A 184 -5.51 4.37 -2.00
CA ASN A 184 -6.22 3.25 -2.63
C ASN A 184 -7.51 2.90 -1.87
N ALA A 185 -7.49 2.95 -0.54
CA ALA A 185 -8.69 2.77 0.28
C ALA A 185 -9.75 3.85 -0.02
N LEU A 186 -9.33 5.11 -0.19
CA LEU A 186 -10.24 6.19 -0.57
C LEU A 186 -10.85 5.98 -1.96
N LEU A 187 -10.05 5.59 -2.95
CA LEU A 187 -10.54 5.29 -4.31
C LEU A 187 -11.54 4.11 -4.32
N ARG A 188 -11.21 3.05 -3.58
CA ARG A 188 -12.05 1.84 -3.51
C ARG A 188 -13.33 2.09 -2.72
N GLY A 189 -13.27 2.90 -1.66
CA GLY A 189 -14.41 3.23 -0.80
C GLY A 189 -15.29 4.37 -1.29
N ALA A 190 -14.84 5.19 -2.24
CA ALA A 190 -15.60 6.33 -2.75
C ALA A 190 -16.97 5.92 -3.33
N SER A 191 -18.01 6.69 -3.00
CA SER A 191 -19.39 6.45 -3.41
C SER A 191 -19.58 6.67 -4.91
N CYS A 192 -20.30 5.75 -5.54
CA CYS A 192 -20.76 5.88 -6.92
C CYS A 192 -22.02 6.75 -6.97
N GLU A 193 -21.90 8.06 -6.88
CA GLU A 193 -22.97 8.92 -7.41
C GLU A 193 -23.04 8.74 -8.93
N ASP A 194 -24.27 8.77 -9.46
CA ASP A 194 -24.61 8.40 -10.83
C ASP A 194 -23.70 9.10 -11.84
N VAL A 195 -22.75 8.31 -12.35
CA VAL A 195 -21.87 8.73 -13.43
C VAL A 195 -22.76 8.99 -14.63
N ARG A 196 -22.64 10.15 -15.26
CA ARG A 196 -23.12 10.36 -16.63
C ARG A 196 -22.21 9.53 -17.54
N THR A 197 -22.46 8.22 -17.54
CA THR A 197 -21.54 7.17 -18.02
C THR A 197 -21.19 7.25 -19.50
N HIS A 198 -21.71 8.22 -20.26
CA HIS A 198 -21.45 8.36 -21.69
C HIS A 198 -20.28 9.31 -22.01
N ASP A 199 -19.78 10.07 -21.03
CA ASP A 199 -18.75 11.08 -21.26
C ASP A 199 -17.33 10.54 -21.01
N GLY A 200 -16.36 11.04 -21.79
CA GLY A 200 -14.95 10.68 -21.70
C GLY A 200 -14.17 11.46 -20.64
N VAL A 201 -12.86 11.59 -20.86
CA VAL A 201 -11.99 12.49 -20.09
C VAL A 201 -11.46 13.59 -21.00
N HIS A 202 -11.50 14.83 -20.52
CA HIS A 202 -11.05 16.01 -21.22
C HIS A 202 -10.15 16.83 -20.30
N LEU A 203 -8.90 17.04 -20.72
CA LEU A 203 -7.92 17.92 -20.10
C LEU A 203 -7.67 19.08 -21.06
N ASP A 204 -7.79 20.30 -20.55
CA ASP A 204 -7.54 21.52 -21.32
C ASP A 204 -6.54 22.41 -20.57
N ALA A 205 -5.36 22.58 -21.17
CA ALA A 205 -4.21 23.32 -20.65
C ALA A 205 -3.89 23.00 -19.17
N ILE A 206 -3.86 21.72 -18.80
CA ILE A 206 -3.65 21.31 -17.42
C ILE A 206 -2.19 21.40 -17.00
N ASP A 207 -1.94 22.08 -15.89
CA ASP A 207 -0.70 21.97 -15.13
C ASP A 207 -0.88 21.04 -13.94
N VAL A 208 0.12 20.21 -13.66
CA VAL A 208 0.14 19.33 -12.49
C VAL A 208 1.37 19.65 -11.65
N GLU A 209 1.15 20.03 -10.40
CA GLU A 209 2.19 20.24 -9.41
C GLU A 209 2.19 19.13 -8.35
N ARG A 210 3.38 18.72 -7.91
CA ARG A 210 3.55 17.84 -6.74
C ARG A 210 4.66 18.39 -5.86
N SER A 211 4.38 18.51 -4.57
CA SER A 211 5.33 19.06 -3.58
C SER A 211 5.93 20.41 -3.99
N GLY A 212 5.13 21.28 -4.60
CA GLY A 212 5.55 22.61 -5.07
C GLY A 212 6.42 22.60 -6.33
N GLN A 213 6.52 21.47 -7.03
CA GLN A 213 7.21 21.38 -8.31
C GLN A 213 6.24 21.05 -9.44
N LEU A 214 6.34 21.80 -10.54
CA LEU A 214 5.63 21.50 -11.78
C LEU A 214 6.15 20.19 -12.38
N VAL A 215 5.24 19.23 -12.58
CA VAL A 215 5.53 17.88 -13.10
C VAL A 215 4.98 17.69 -14.51
N LEU A 216 3.82 18.27 -14.81
CA LEU A 216 3.24 18.34 -16.15
C LEU A 216 2.82 19.77 -16.44
N GLU A 217 3.02 20.20 -17.68
CA GLU A 217 2.79 21.57 -18.13
C GLU A 217 1.91 21.59 -19.38
N GLN A 218 0.85 22.41 -19.35
CA GLN A 218 -0.07 22.69 -20.44
C GLN A 218 -0.57 21.42 -21.16
N LEU A 219 -1.01 20.44 -20.38
CA LEU A 219 -1.46 19.16 -20.91
C LEU A 219 -2.87 19.30 -21.52
N GLU A 220 -2.96 18.99 -22.81
CA GLU A 220 -4.22 18.79 -23.52
C GLU A 220 -4.39 17.32 -23.87
N LEU A 221 -5.50 16.73 -23.45
CA LEU A 221 -5.79 15.32 -23.71
C LEU A 221 -7.30 15.08 -23.77
N ARG A 222 -7.75 14.38 -24.80
CA ARG A 222 -9.14 13.90 -24.90
C ARG A 222 -9.12 12.39 -25.00
N LEU A 223 -9.81 11.72 -24.10
CA LEU A 223 -9.91 10.27 -24.00
C LEU A 223 -11.38 9.87 -24.09
N ALA A 224 -11.76 9.17 -25.14
CA ALA A 224 -13.12 8.70 -25.33
C ALA A 224 -13.46 7.53 -24.40
N ARG A 225 -14.76 7.25 -24.25
CA ARG A 225 -15.23 6.07 -23.54
C ARG A 225 -14.79 4.79 -24.26
N ALA A 226 -14.47 3.75 -23.49
CA ALA A 226 -14.05 2.43 -23.97
C ALA A 226 -12.79 2.47 -24.85
N GLU A 227 -12.07 3.60 -24.82
CA GLU A 227 -10.79 3.76 -25.51
C GLU A 227 -9.67 3.10 -24.72
N TRP A 228 -8.70 2.55 -25.45
CA TRP A 228 -7.44 2.07 -24.91
C TRP A 228 -6.34 3.07 -25.28
N LEU A 229 -5.79 3.74 -24.27
CA LEU A 229 -4.70 4.69 -24.43
C LEU A 229 -3.41 4.15 -23.83
N LEU A 230 -2.34 4.15 -24.62
CA LEU A 230 -0.98 3.97 -24.11
C LEU A 230 -0.38 5.30 -23.68
N VAL A 231 0.26 5.34 -22.50
CA VAL A 231 1.04 6.49 -22.05
C VAL A 231 2.49 6.04 -21.87
N CYS A 232 3.36 6.49 -22.78
CA CYS A 232 4.76 6.09 -22.79
C CYS A 232 5.68 7.27 -22.53
N GLY A 233 6.85 6.99 -21.97
CA GLY A 233 7.86 8.00 -21.68
C GLY A 233 8.89 7.48 -20.68
N PRO A 234 10.06 8.10 -20.55
CA PRO A 234 11.10 7.67 -19.63
C PRO A 234 10.64 7.79 -18.17
N SER A 235 11.40 7.22 -17.25
CA SER A 235 11.22 7.44 -15.81
C SER A 235 11.29 8.94 -15.51
N GLY A 236 10.32 9.44 -14.72
CA GLY A 236 10.23 10.87 -14.40
C GLY A 236 9.50 11.75 -15.43
N ALA A 237 9.01 11.19 -16.56
CA ALA A 237 8.27 11.96 -17.57
C ALA A 237 6.88 12.46 -17.14
N GLY A 238 6.41 12.08 -15.94
CA GLY A 238 5.10 12.49 -15.42
C GLY A 238 3.96 11.50 -15.64
N LYS A 239 4.22 10.27 -16.13
CA LYS A 239 3.21 9.21 -16.34
C LYS A 239 2.34 8.95 -15.10
N THR A 240 2.97 8.67 -13.96
CA THR A 240 2.28 8.44 -12.68
C THR A 240 1.47 9.67 -12.24
N SER A 241 2.01 10.88 -12.45
CA SER A 241 1.30 12.13 -12.13
C SER A 241 0.06 12.32 -12.99
N LEU A 242 0.13 11.98 -14.29
CA LEU A 242 -1.04 11.96 -15.17
C LEU A 242 -2.08 10.96 -14.66
N LEU A 243 -1.68 9.73 -14.33
CA LEU A 243 -2.63 8.74 -13.81
C LEU A 243 -3.25 9.17 -12.47
N ARG A 244 -2.49 9.82 -11.58
CA ARG A 244 -3.02 10.34 -10.31
C ARG A 244 -3.98 11.51 -10.49
N LEU A 245 -3.72 12.40 -11.46
CA LEU A 245 -4.65 13.44 -11.88
C LEU A 245 -5.95 12.81 -12.40
N LEU A 246 -5.84 11.84 -13.31
CA LEU A 246 -7.00 11.11 -13.85
C LEU A 246 -7.76 10.35 -12.75
N ALA A 247 -7.08 9.82 -11.73
CA ALA A 247 -7.71 9.19 -10.57
C ALA A 247 -8.40 10.20 -9.63
N GLY A 248 -8.01 11.48 -9.69
CA GLY A 248 -8.50 12.54 -8.80
C GLY A 248 -7.79 12.57 -7.45
N LEU A 249 -6.70 11.81 -7.30
CA LEU A 249 -5.81 11.89 -6.14
C LEU A 249 -5.05 13.22 -6.14
N ASP A 250 -4.53 13.59 -7.31
CA ASP A 250 -3.94 14.91 -7.56
C ASP A 250 -4.95 15.81 -8.30
N GLY A 251 -4.91 17.11 -8.03
CA GLY A 251 -5.80 18.10 -8.62
C GLY A 251 -5.06 18.90 -9.70
N PRO A 252 -5.78 19.50 -10.67
CA PRO A 252 -5.14 20.41 -11.60
C PRO A 252 -4.65 21.66 -10.84
N ALA A 253 -3.41 22.07 -11.07
CA ALA A 253 -2.89 23.34 -10.58
C ALA A 253 -3.39 24.52 -11.43
N GLN A 254 -3.49 24.30 -12.74
CA GLN A 254 -4.11 25.21 -13.71
C GLN A 254 -4.90 24.41 -14.75
N GLY A 255 -5.70 25.12 -15.55
CA GLY A 255 -6.52 24.55 -16.61
C GLY A 255 -7.85 23.96 -16.12
N THR A 256 -8.57 23.29 -17.02
CA THR A 256 -9.85 22.64 -16.70
C THR A 256 -9.84 21.16 -17.03
N MET A 257 -10.46 20.36 -16.16
CA MET A 257 -10.59 18.92 -16.33
C MET A 257 -12.05 18.51 -16.19
N THR A 258 -12.53 17.72 -17.15
CA THR A 258 -13.79 16.98 -17.03
C THR A 258 -13.48 15.49 -17.09
N ARG A 259 -13.99 14.72 -16.13
CA ARG A 259 -13.78 13.28 -16.05
C ARG A 259 -15.11 12.57 -15.89
N LEU A 260 -15.45 11.70 -16.84
CA LEU A 260 -16.69 10.92 -16.82
C LEU A 260 -17.93 11.82 -16.63
N GLY A 261 -17.94 12.97 -17.30
CA GLY A 261 -19.02 13.95 -17.29
C GLY A 261 -19.03 14.91 -16.10
N ASN A 262 -18.08 14.78 -15.16
CA ASN A 262 -17.97 15.62 -13.97
C ASN A 262 -16.80 16.60 -14.09
N HIS A 263 -17.05 17.87 -13.82
CA HIS A 263 -16.01 18.89 -13.77
C HIS A 263 -15.17 18.74 -12.50
N VAL A 264 -13.85 18.80 -12.64
CA VAL A 264 -12.89 18.69 -11.53
C VAL A 264 -12.24 20.04 -11.34
N SER A 265 -12.70 20.79 -10.34
CA SER A 265 -12.14 22.10 -10.00
C SER A 265 -10.75 21.95 -9.34
N PRO A 266 -9.81 22.88 -9.60
CA PRO A 266 -8.55 23.00 -8.84
C PRO A 266 -8.77 23.07 -7.32
N ASP A 267 -9.81 23.78 -6.89
CA ASP A 267 -10.12 24.00 -5.47
C ASP A 267 -10.97 22.88 -4.85
N ALA A 268 -11.29 21.84 -5.63
CA ALA A 268 -12.11 20.74 -5.17
C ALA A 268 -11.38 19.94 -4.07
N THR A 269 -12.09 19.72 -2.96
CA THR A 269 -11.63 18.80 -1.91
C THR A 269 -11.34 17.42 -2.50
N LEU A 270 -10.42 16.67 -1.86
CA LEU A 270 -10.09 15.31 -2.30
C LEU A 270 -11.36 14.45 -2.48
N ARG A 271 -12.29 14.49 -1.53
CA ARG A 271 -13.56 13.75 -1.62
C ARG A 271 -14.38 14.12 -2.85
N ALA A 272 -14.47 15.41 -3.19
CA ALA A 272 -15.18 15.87 -4.39
C ALA A 272 -14.48 15.44 -5.69
N ARG A 273 -13.15 15.28 -5.66
CA ARG A 273 -12.37 14.77 -6.80
C ARG A 273 -12.43 13.25 -6.93
N LEU A 274 -12.85 12.50 -5.93
CA LEU A 274 -12.97 11.04 -5.97
C LEU A 274 -14.37 10.58 -6.43
N HIS A 275 -14.90 11.20 -7.49
CA HIS A 275 -16.17 10.79 -8.10
C HIS A 275 -15.95 9.82 -9.27
N GLY A 276 -16.99 9.03 -9.54
CA GLY A 276 -17.00 8.08 -10.63
C GLY A 276 -16.23 6.80 -10.34
N ARG A 277 -16.53 5.76 -11.11
CA ARG A 277 -15.91 4.43 -10.98
C ARG A 277 -14.50 4.44 -11.58
N VAL A 278 -13.53 5.02 -10.89
CA VAL A 278 -12.12 5.05 -11.30
C VAL A 278 -11.31 4.07 -10.47
N ALA A 279 -10.45 3.30 -11.12
CA ALA A 279 -9.49 2.41 -10.48
C ALA A 279 -8.08 2.76 -10.96
N LEU A 280 -7.13 2.81 -10.02
CA LEU A 280 -5.72 3.03 -10.29
C LEU A 280 -4.91 1.86 -9.76
N LEU A 281 -4.16 1.18 -10.62
CA LEU A 281 -3.15 0.20 -10.22
C LEU A 281 -1.78 0.88 -10.23
N ASP A 282 -1.24 1.12 -9.04
CA ASP A 282 0.15 1.59 -8.82
C ASP A 282 1.20 0.54 -9.27
N GLN A 283 2.42 1.00 -9.48
CA GLN A 283 3.61 0.23 -9.79
C GLN A 283 3.92 -0.85 -8.72
N ASN A 284 3.67 -0.55 -7.44
CA ASN A 284 3.93 -1.48 -6.34
C ASN A 284 2.61 -2.12 -5.86
N PRO A 285 2.42 -3.45 -6.04
CA PRO A 285 1.17 -4.11 -5.65
C PRO A 285 0.96 -4.12 -4.13
N GLU A 286 2.03 -4.08 -3.32
CA GLU A 286 1.92 -3.99 -1.86
C GLU A 286 1.22 -2.74 -1.35
N HIS A 287 1.14 -1.69 -2.18
CA HIS A 287 0.42 -0.45 -1.85
C HIS A 287 -1.10 -0.62 -1.91
N HIS A 288 -1.61 -1.74 -2.43
CA HIS A 288 -3.04 -2.00 -2.60
C HIS A 288 -3.67 -2.78 -1.45
N PHE A 289 -2.86 -3.42 -0.61
CA PHE A 289 -3.37 -4.25 0.47
C PHE A 289 -3.86 -3.40 1.64
N ILE A 290 -5.15 -3.52 1.90
CA ILE A 290 -5.87 -2.87 3.00
C ILE A 290 -6.25 -3.93 4.03
N ALA A 291 -6.69 -5.10 3.58
CA ALA A 291 -7.09 -6.18 4.48
C ALA A 291 -6.03 -7.28 4.60
N SER A 292 -6.26 -8.15 5.57
CA SER A 292 -5.28 -9.15 6.01
C SER A 292 -5.18 -10.34 5.05
N THR A 293 -6.31 -10.79 4.53
CA THR A 293 -6.44 -11.92 3.63
C THR A 293 -6.89 -11.46 2.24
N VAL A 294 -6.60 -12.27 1.23
CA VAL A 294 -6.98 -11.98 -0.17
C VAL A 294 -8.50 -11.79 -0.32
N ALA A 295 -9.30 -12.66 0.29
CA ALA A 295 -10.76 -12.58 0.19
C ALA A 295 -11.32 -11.30 0.81
N GLU A 296 -10.86 -10.96 2.02
CA GLU A 296 -11.24 -9.71 2.70
C GLU A 296 -10.78 -8.51 1.89
N ASP A 297 -9.57 -8.54 1.34
CA ASP A 297 -9.01 -7.42 0.61
C ASP A 297 -9.81 -7.15 -0.65
N ILE A 298 -10.12 -8.17 -1.46
CA ILE A 298 -10.93 -8.02 -2.67
C ILE A 298 -12.32 -7.48 -2.30
N ALA A 299 -12.98 -8.04 -1.29
CA ALA A 299 -14.32 -7.63 -0.89
C ALA A 299 -14.39 -6.23 -0.27
N TRP A 300 -13.27 -5.71 0.28
CA TRP A 300 -13.23 -4.49 1.09
C TRP A 300 -13.95 -3.30 0.43
N GLY A 301 -13.65 -3.00 -0.83
CA GLY A 301 -14.23 -1.85 -1.52
C GLY A 301 -15.75 -1.99 -1.75
N LEU A 302 -16.26 -3.21 -1.93
CA LEU A 302 -17.69 -3.47 -2.05
C LEU A 302 -18.40 -3.21 -0.72
N LEU A 303 -17.82 -3.70 0.38
CA LEU A 303 -18.36 -3.51 1.73
C LEU A 303 -18.41 -2.03 2.11
N CYS A 304 -17.37 -1.26 1.79
CA CYS A 304 -17.35 0.19 2.00
C CYS A 304 -18.43 0.94 1.22
N ARG A 305 -18.86 0.40 0.08
CA ARG A 305 -19.95 0.94 -0.75
C ARG A 305 -21.34 0.43 -0.35
N GLY A 306 -21.43 -0.31 0.76
CA GLY A 306 -22.70 -0.80 1.30
C GLY A 306 -23.24 -2.07 0.62
N VAL A 307 -22.43 -2.77 -0.17
CA VAL A 307 -22.80 -4.08 -0.73
C VAL A 307 -22.88 -5.09 0.41
N GLU A 308 -23.92 -5.94 0.39
CA GLU A 308 -24.14 -6.98 1.40
C GLU A 308 -22.96 -7.98 1.42
N ALA A 309 -22.64 -8.51 2.59
CA ALA A 309 -21.42 -9.30 2.78
C ALA A 309 -21.41 -10.60 1.96
N GLY A 310 -22.54 -11.30 1.85
CA GLY A 310 -22.71 -12.48 1.00
C GLY A 310 -22.51 -12.16 -0.48
N GLU A 311 -23.12 -11.09 -0.98
CA GLU A 311 -22.91 -10.63 -2.36
C GLU A 311 -21.44 -10.24 -2.61
N ALA A 312 -20.82 -9.50 -1.68
CA ALA A 312 -19.42 -9.10 -1.79
C ALA A 312 -18.46 -10.30 -1.84
N GLN A 313 -18.74 -11.35 -1.07
CA GLN A 313 -17.99 -12.61 -1.11
C GLN A 313 -18.18 -13.35 -2.44
N CYS A 314 -19.40 -13.39 -2.98
CA CYS A 314 -19.68 -14.03 -4.27
C CYS A 314 -18.88 -13.34 -5.40
N ARG A 315 -19.00 -12.02 -5.49
CA ARG A 315 -18.27 -11.21 -6.48
C ARG A 315 -16.75 -11.30 -6.31
N SER A 316 -16.27 -11.36 -5.08
CA SER A 316 -14.85 -11.58 -4.77
C SER A 316 -14.36 -12.92 -5.34
N ARG A 317 -15.12 -14.01 -5.15
CA ARG A 317 -14.78 -15.33 -5.72
C ARG A 317 -14.81 -15.33 -7.24
N GLU A 318 -15.81 -14.72 -7.86
CA GLU A 318 -15.94 -14.62 -9.32
C GLU A 318 -14.72 -13.93 -9.95
N VAL A 319 -14.31 -12.79 -9.39
CA VAL A 319 -13.13 -12.06 -9.88
C VAL A 319 -11.85 -12.82 -9.58
N ALA A 320 -11.75 -13.48 -8.43
CA ALA A 320 -10.59 -14.32 -8.10
C ALA A 320 -10.44 -15.49 -9.08
N MET A 321 -11.55 -16.13 -9.48
CA MET A 321 -11.55 -17.18 -10.51
C MET A 321 -11.13 -16.62 -11.87
N ALA A 322 -11.69 -15.48 -12.28
CA ALA A 322 -11.34 -14.82 -13.54
C ALA A 322 -9.82 -14.53 -13.61
N LEU A 323 -9.22 -14.11 -12.49
CA LEU A 323 -7.80 -13.80 -12.39
C LEU A 323 -6.92 -15.00 -12.00
N ARG A 324 -7.49 -16.21 -11.88
CA ARG A 324 -6.78 -17.45 -11.52
C ARG A 324 -6.05 -17.38 -10.18
N ILE A 325 -6.70 -16.80 -9.17
CA ILE A 325 -6.20 -16.61 -7.80
C ILE A 325 -7.22 -17.06 -6.73
N ASP A 326 -8.25 -17.81 -7.11
CA ASP A 326 -9.27 -18.37 -6.23
C ASP A 326 -8.67 -19.26 -5.12
N HIS A 327 -7.65 -20.05 -5.44
CA HIS A 327 -6.89 -20.85 -4.47
C HIS A 327 -6.11 -20.01 -3.43
N LEU A 328 -6.02 -18.69 -3.59
CA LEU A 328 -5.31 -17.78 -2.69
C LEU A 328 -6.24 -17.03 -1.74
N LEU A 329 -7.56 -17.19 -1.85
CA LEU A 329 -8.56 -16.38 -1.11
C LEU A 329 -8.34 -16.35 0.40
N GLU A 330 -7.95 -17.46 1.01
CA GLU A 330 -7.72 -17.56 2.46
C GLU A 330 -6.29 -17.18 2.87
N ARG A 331 -5.40 -16.94 1.90
CA ARG A 331 -3.98 -16.67 2.18
C ARG A 331 -3.80 -15.24 2.68
N PRO A 332 -2.90 -15.00 3.65
CA PRO A 332 -2.54 -13.64 4.03
C PRO A 332 -1.83 -12.89 2.90
N CYS A 333 -2.20 -11.64 2.65
CA CYS A 333 -1.66 -10.83 1.53
C CYS A 333 -0.12 -10.71 1.57
N HIS A 334 0.45 -10.60 2.77
CA HIS A 334 1.90 -10.53 2.95
C HIS A 334 2.64 -11.82 2.58
N GLN A 335 1.97 -12.95 2.37
CA GLN A 335 2.63 -14.23 2.03
C GLN A 335 2.68 -14.51 0.53
N LEU A 336 2.09 -13.65 -0.28
CA LEU A 336 2.01 -13.79 -1.73
C LEU A 336 3.36 -13.49 -2.40
N SER A 337 3.63 -14.16 -3.52
CA SER A 337 4.68 -13.79 -4.47
C SER A 337 4.31 -12.51 -5.20
N PHE A 338 5.27 -11.83 -5.82
CA PHE A 338 5.04 -10.55 -6.49
C PHE A 338 3.97 -10.64 -7.61
N GLY A 339 3.97 -11.71 -8.40
CA GLY A 339 2.95 -11.93 -9.44
C GLY A 339 1.55 -12.18 -8.87
N GLU A 340 1.46 -12.98 -7.80
CA GLU A 340 0.20 -13.20 -7.07
C GLU A 340 -0.30 -11.88 -6.45
N GLN A 341 0.58 -11.11 -5.80
CA GLN A 341 0.25 -9.81 -5.23
C GLN A 341 -0.37 -8.88 -6.28
N ARG A 342 0.19 -8.88 -7.49
CA ARG A 342 -0.29 -8.04 -8.59
C ARG A 342 -1.67 -8.43 -9.10
N ARG A 343 -1.94 -9.74 -9.19
CA ARG A 343 -3.28 -10.25 -9.52
C ARG A 343 -4.30 -9.95 -8.43
N VAL A 344 -3.93 -10.07 -7.16
CA VAL A 344 -4.81 -9.73 -6.02
C VAL A 344 -5.12 -8.23 -6.00
N ALA A 345 -4.10 -7.37 -6.19
CA ALA A 345 -4.31 -5.93 -6.30
C ALA A 345 -5.28 -5.59 -7.45
N LEU A 346 -5.07 -6.19 -8.63
CA LEU A 346 -5.97 -6.03 -9.77
C LEU A 346 -7.39 -6.55 -9.46
N ALA A 347 -7.53 -7.66 -8.73
CA ALA A 347 -8.82 -8.21 -8.31
C ALA A 347 -9.60 -7.23 -7.44
N GLY A 348 -8.95 -6.63 -6.44
CA GLY A 348 -9.55 -5.64 -5.55
C GLY A 348 -10.02 -4.37 -6.26
N LEU A 349 -9.44 -4.06 -7.43
CA LEU A 349 -9.86 -2.97 -8.30
C LEU A 349 -10.99 -3.39 -9.24
N LEU A 350 -10.87 -4.53 -9.92
CA LEU A 350 -11.81 -4.98 -10.95
C LEU A 350 -13.16 -5.43 -10.39
N VAL A 351 -13.20 -5.90 -9.15
CA VAL A 351 -14.46 -6.27 -8.48
C VAL A 351 -15.44 -5.10 -8.35
N LEU A 352 -14.91 -3.87 -8.37
CA LEU A 352 -15.67 -2.62 -8.32
C LEU A 352 -16.20 -2.17 -9.69
N GLU A 353 -15.89 -2.92 -10.75
CA GLU A 353 -16.29 -2.66 -12.14
C GLU A 353 -16.01 -1.21 -12.56
N PRO A 354 -14.73 -0.81 -12.62
CA PRO A 354 -14.36 0.56 -12.95
C PRO A 354 -14.81 0.94 -14.37
N ALA A 355 -15.29 2.16 -14.54
CA ALA A 355 -15.53 2.79 -15.84
C ALA A 355 -14.22 3.33 -16.44
N LEU A 356 -13.25 3.70 -15.61
CA LEU A 356 -11.90 4.13 -16.00
C LEU A 356 -10.87 3.30 -15.22
N LEU A 357 -10.09 2.50 -15.94
CA LEU A 357 -9.01 1.67 -15.40
C LEU A 357 -7.66 2.30 -15.78
N LEU A 358 -6.91 2.71 -14.77
CA LEU A 358 -5.60 3.35 -14.90
C LEU A 358 -4.54 2.37 -14.40
N LEU A 359 -3.56 2.04 -15.23
CA LEU A 359 -2.57 1.02 -14.95
C LEU A 359 -1.16 1.60 -15.08
N ASP A 360 -0.43 1.70 -13.97
CA ASP A 360 0.94 2.20 -13.93
C ASP A 360 1.94 1.03 -13.89
N GLU A 361 2.68 0.85 -14.98
CA GLU A 361 3.67 -0.22 -15.14
C GLU A 361 3.13 -1.62 -14.75
N PRO A 362 1.93 -2.03 -15.23
CA PRO A 362 1.24 -3.21 -14.73
C PRO A 362 2.03 -4.52 -14.93
N THR A 363 2.92 -4.58 -15.91
CA THR A 363 3.73 -5.76 -16.21
C THR A 363 5.17 -5.67 -15.68
N ALA A 364 5.56 -4.59 -15.01
CA ALA A 364 6.92 -4.43 -14.52
C ALA A 364 7.28 -5.49 -13.47
N GLY A 365 8.49 -6.04 -13.53
CA GLY A 365 8.96 -7.05 -12.57
C GLY A 365 8.35 -8.45 -12.76
N LEU A 366 7.48 -8.64 -13.76
CA LEU A 366 6.99 -9.95 -14.16
C LEU A 366 7.90 -10.56 -15.23
N ASP A 367 8.02 -11.89 -15.22
CA ASP A 367 8.58 -12.61 -16.36
C ASP A 367 7.64 -12.50 -17.59
N PRO A 368 8.14 -12.76 -18.81
CA PRO A 368 7.36 -12.60 -20.03
C PRO A 368 6.04 -13.40 -20.07
N VAL A 369 6.00 -14.58 -19.46
CA VAL A 369 4.80 -15.43 -19.42
C VAL A 369 3.78 -14.82 -18.48
N ALA A 370 4.18 -14.48 -17.26
CA ALA A 370 3.30 -13.83 -16.29
C ALA A 370 2.78 -12.46 -16.78
N ALA A 371 3.61 -11.68 -17.48
CA ALA A 371 3.22 -10.42 -18.10
C ALA A 371 2.16 -10.62 -19.20
N HIS A 372 2.33 -11.65 -20.04
CA HIS A 372 1.35 -12.00 -21.08
C HIS A 372 0.02 -12.43 -20.48
N GLU A 373 0.05 -13.28 -19.44
CA GLU A 373 -1.14 -13.72 -18.74
C GLU A 373 -1.89 -12.55 -18.09
N LEU A 374 -1.19 -11.69 -17.33
CA LEU A 374 -1.81 -10.52 -16.71
C LEU A 374 -2.47 -9.61 -17.76
N ARG A 375 -1.78 -9.34 -18.86
CA ARG A 375 -2.31 -8.52 -19.95
C ARG A 375 -3.58 -9.13 -20.54
N THR A 376 -3.60 -10.44 -20.76
CA THR A 376 -4.78 -11.16 -21.28
C THR A 376 -5.97 -11.01 -20.33
N LEU A 377 -5.73 -11.17 -19.03
CA LEU A 377 -6.75 -11.01 -17.99
C LEU A 377 -7.32 -9.59 -17.93
N VAL A 378 -6.46 -8.56 -18.05
CA VAL A 378 -6.89 -7.16 -18.11
C VAL A 378 -7.75 -6.93 -19.36
N VAL A 379 -7.32 -7.42 -20.52
CA VAL A 379 -8.04 -7.29 -21.78
C VAL A 379 -9.45 -7.90 -21.68
N GLU A 380 -9.55 -9.11 -21.15
CA GLU A 380 -10.84 -9.80 -20.95
C GLU A 380 -11.75 -9.01 -20.00
N SER A 381 -11.18 -8.50 -18.91
CA SER A 381 -11.91 -7.73 -17.91
C SER A 381 -12.44 -6.41 -18.48
N VAL A 382 -11.61 -5.67 -19.21
CA VAL A 382 -11.99 -4.40 -19.86
C VAL A 382 -13.02 -4.63 -20.95
N ARG A 383 -12.91 -5.72 -21.73
CA ARG A 383 -13.92 -6.09 -22.73
C ARG A 383 -15.29 -6.35 -22.09
N ARG A 384 -15.32 -7.03 -20.94
CA ARG A 384 -16.57 -7.33 -20.22
C ARG A 384 -17.25 -6.08 -19.69
N THR A 385 -16.50 -5.11 -19.18
CA THR A 385 -17.07 -3.89 -18.56
C THR A 385 -17.18 -2.70 -19.51
N SER A 386 -16.56 -2.77 -20.70
CA SER A 386 -16.38 -1.62 -21.60
C SER A 386 -15.71 -0.42 -20.91
N ALA A 387 -14.82 -0.70 -19.97
CA ALA A 387 -14.05 0.33 -19.28
C ALA A 387 -13.12 1.05 -20.26
N THR A 388 -12.93 2.35 -20.07
CA THR A 388 -11.79 3.06 -20.67
C THR A 388 -10.52 2.61 -19.95
N CYS A 389 -9.47 2.27 -20.70
CA CYS A 389 -8.22 1.76 -20.14
C CYS A 389 -7.05 2.68 -20.51
N VAL A 390 -6.32 3.17 -19.50
CA VAL A 390 -5.05 3.90 -19.69
C VAL A 390 -3.92 3.03 -19.18
N TRP A 391 -3.02 2.66 -20.08
CA TRP A 391 -1.88 1.78 -19.80
C TRP A 391 -0.59 2.59 -19.88
N ALA A 392 -0.04 2.98 -18.73
CA ALA A 392 1.21 3.70 -18.65
C ALA A 392 2.39 2.72 -18.55
N THR A 393 3.36 2.86 -19.45
CA THR A 393 4.59 2.06 -19.36
C THR A 393 5.79 2.71 -20.05
N HIS A 394 6.99 2.44 -19.54
CA HIS A 394 8.24 2.66 -20.28
C HIS A 394 8.73 1.40 -21.00
N CYS A 395 8.02 0.28 -20.87
CA CYS A 395 8.42 -1.03 -21.36
C CYS A 395 7.61 -1.46 -22.59
N LEU A 396 8.23 -1.36 -23.76
CA LEU A 396 7.54 -1.55 -25.05
C LEU A 396 7.35 -3.03 -25.47
N HIS A 397 7.84 -3.99 -24.68
CA HIS A 397 7.81 -5.40 -25.04
C HIS A 397 6.47 -6.11 -24.72
N SER A 398 5.63 -5.54 -23.86
CA SER A 398 4.37 -6.16 -23.42
C SER A 398 3.17 -5.22 -23.52
N LEU A 399 3.03 -4.56 -24.66
CA LEU A 399 1.93 -3.63 -24.90
C LEU A 399 0.61 -4.39 -25.18
N PRO A 400 -0.54 -3.91 -24.68
CA PRO A 400 -1.85 -4.41 -25.07
C PRO A 400 -2.13 -4.15 -26.55
N PRO A 401 -2.46 -5.18 -27.35
CA PRO A 401 -2.74 -5.00 -28.78
C PRO A 401 -3.99 -4.16 -29.07
N GLN A 402 -4.85 -3.94 -28.07
CA GLN A 402 -6.05 -3.12 -28.15
C GLN A 402 -5.75 -1.63 -28.17
N ALA A 403 -4.59 -1.21 -27.67
CA ALA A 403 -4.23 0.20 -27.63
C ALA A 403 -3.71 0.68 -28.98
N THR A 404 -4.63 1.21 -29.78
CA THR A 404 -4.38 1.74 -31.12
C THR A 404 -3.88 3.19 -31.11
N ARG A 405 -3.93 3.86 -29.96
CA ARG A 405 -3.44 5.21 -29.73
C ARG A 405 -2.39 5.26 -28.61
N VAL A 406 -1.37 6.09 -28.79
CA VAL A 406 -0.31 6.33 -27.82
C VAL A 406 -0.08 7.82 -27.61
N VAL A 407 0.14 8.18 -26.36
CA VAL A 407 0.66 9.48 -25.93
C VAL A 407 2.10 9.29 -25.46
N LEU A 408 3.01 10.10 -25.99
CA LEU A 408 4.40 10.15 -25.53
C LEU A 408 4.60 11.37 -24.64
N LEU A 409 5.10 11.15 -23.43
CA LEU A 409 5.46 12.21 -22.49
C LEU A 409 6.97 12.38 -22.45
N ARG A 410 7.42 13.63 -22.51
CA ARG A 410 8.82 14.01 -22.42
C ARG A 410 8.92 15.41 -21.82
N ASP A 411 9.89 15.63 -20.93
CA ASP A 411 10.19 16.94 -20.38
C ASP A 411 8.94 17.68 -19.86
N ARG A 412 8.08 16.96 -19.13
CA ARG A 412 6.82 17.44 -18.53
C ARG A 412 5.69 17.78 -19.51
N ARG A 413 5.85 17.52 -20.80
CA ARG A 413 4.87 17.86 -21.83
C ARG A 413 4.45 16.65 -22.65
N LEU A 414 3.31 16.79 -23.31
CA LEU A 414 2.87 15.87 -24.35
C LEU A 414 3.69 16.12 -25.62
N LEU A 415 4.51 15.13 -25.99
CA LEU A 415 5.38 15.17 -27.16
C LEU A 415 4.67 14.68 -28.43
N PHE A 416 3.81 13.66 -28.27
CA PHE A 416 3.07 13.04 -29.36
C PHE A 416 1.74 12.50 -28.84
N ASP A 417 0.72 12.58 -29.69
CA ASP A 417 -0.58 11.97 -29.49
C ASP A 417 -1.11 11.52 -30.85
N GLY A 418 -1.25 10.21 -31.03
CA GLY A 418 -1.65 9.65 -32.32
C GLY A 418 -1.64 8.12 -32.32
N SER A 419 -1.56 7.53 -33.51
CA SER A 419 -1.60 6.06 -33.62
C SER A 419 -0.39 5.39 -32.97
N THR A 420 -0.60 4.23 -32.36
CA THR A 420 0.48 3.41 -31.77
C THR A 420 1.53 3.03 -32.81
N ALA A 421 1.12 2.76 -34.05
CA ALA A 421 2.03 2.44 -35.15
C ALA A 421 3.01 3.59 -35.45
N GLU A 422 2.52 4.83 -35.43
CA GLU A 422 3.34 6.01 -35.65
C GLU A 422 4.19 6.36 -34.42
N GLY A 423 3.58 6.46 -33.24
CA GLY A 423 4.28 6.88 -32.02
C GLY A 423 5.35 5.91 -31.54
N LEU A 424 5.23 4.62 -31.88
CA LEU A 424 6.27 3.62 -31.59
C LEU A 424 7.30 3.45 -32.73
N SER A 425 7.24 4.31 -33.76
CA SER A 425 8.30 4.35 -34.77
C SER A 425 9.61 4.87 -34.19
N LYS A 426 10.74 4.43 -34.78
CA LYS A 426 12.09 4.78 -34.31
C LYS A 426 12.30 6.31 -34.10
N PRO A 427 11.87 7.22 -35.01
CA PRO A 427 12.05 8.65 -34.80
C PRO A 427 11.37 9.18 -33.54
N TRP A 428 10.15 8.74 -33.26
CA TRP A 428 9.38 9.17 -32.09
C TRP A 428 9.94 8.58 -30.79
N LEU A 429 10.37 7.32 -30.80
CA LEU A 429 11.01 6.69 -29.64
C LEU A 429 12.33 7.36 -29.26
N ILE A 430 13.14 7.79 -30.23
CA ILE A 430 14.38 8.53 -29.98
C ILE A 430 14.05 9.90 -29.36
N ARG A 431 13.06 10.64 -29.90
CA ARG A 431 12.65 11.94 -29.35
C ARG A 431 12.08 11.82 -27.93
N ALA A 432 11.32 10.75 -27.66
CA ALA A 432 10.85 10.43 -26.32
C ALA A 432 11.98 9.92 -25.40
N GLY A 433 13.15 9.59 -25.94
CA GLY A 433 14.28 8.95 -25.26
C GLY A 433 13.91 7.61 -24.61
N LEU A 434 13.11 6.83 -25.33
CA LEU A 434 12.80 5.43 -25.06
C LEU A 434 13.68 4.48 -25.90
N ALA A 435 14.41 5.02 -26.88
CA ALA A 435 15.41 4.32 -27.68
C ALA A 435 16.71 5.12 -27.70
N VAL A 436 17.84 4.42 -27.69
CA VAL A 436 19.19 4.97 -27.85
C VAL A 436 19.62 4.87 -29.30
#